data_AF-A0A7C3QIW1-F1
#
_entry.id   AF-A0A7C3QIW1-F1
#
_cell.length_a   1.000
_cell.length_b   1.000
_cell.length_c   1.000
_cell.angle_alpha   90.00
_cell.angle_beta   90.00
_cell.angle_gamma   90.00
#
_symmetry.space_group_name_H-M   'P 1'
#
loop_
_entity.id
_entity.type
_entity.pdbx_description
1 polymer ?
#
loop_
_entity_poly.entity_id
_entity_poly.type
_entity_poly.pdbx_seq_one_letter_code
_entity_poly.pdbx_strand_id
1 'polypeptide(L)' 'MKELVSFIARALVDKPEEVRVDEVDADGTILEELRVAQDD' A
#
# COMPACT_ATOMS: atom_id res chain seq x y z
N MET A 1 -7.58 -6.15 -2.99
CA MET A 1 -7.52 -6.13 -1.51
C MET A 1 -6.91 -4.83 -0.97
N LYS A 2 -6.32 -4.04 -1.86
CA LYS A 2 -5.92 -2.65 -1.77
C LYS A 2 -6.45 -1.81 -0.61
N GLU A 3 -7.77 -1.69 -0.47
CA GLU A 3 -8.36 -0.80 0.55
C GLU A 3 -8.05 -1.25 1.97
N LEU A 4 -8.05 -2.56 2.23
CA LEU A 4 -7.71 -3.11 3.53
C LEU A 4 -6.21 -2.91 3.84
N VAL A 5 -5.34 -3.16 2.85
CA VAL A 5 -3.89 -2.95 2.98
C VAL A 5 -3.58 -1.48 3.26
N SER A 6 -4.21 -0.57 2.51
CA SER A 6 -4.08 0.88 2.70
C SER A 6 -4.57 1.33 4.08
N PHE A 7 -5.72 0.82 4.52
CA PHE A 7 -6.26 1.11 5.85
C PHE A 7 -5.30 0.70 6.97
N ILE A 8 -4.74 -0.51 6.89
CA ILE A 8 -3.79 -1.01 7.89
C ILE A 8 -2.50 -0.19 7.84
N ALA A 9 -1.89 0.01 6.66
CA ALA A 9 -0.63 0.73 6.53
C ALA A 9 -0.72 2.17 7.05
N ARG A 10 -1.83 2.87 6.77
CA ARG A 10 -2.09 4.23 7.30
C ARG A 10 -2.17 4.28 8.83
N ALA A 11 -2.51 3.19 9.50
CA ALA A 11 -2.56 3.16 10.95
C ALA A 11 -1.18 2.90 11.61
N LEU A 12 -0.16 2.56 10.82
CA LEU A 12 1.13 2.08 11.32
C LEU A 12 2.30 3.03 11.09
N VAL A 13 2.13 4.05 10.23
CA VAL A 13 3.20 4.96 9.80
C VAL A 13 3.00 6.38 10.33
N ASP A 14 4.07 7.18 10.33
CA ASP A 14 4.04 8.57 10.77
C ASP A 14 3.37 9.49 9.74
N LYS A 15 3.45 9.16 8.43
CA LYS A 15 2.84 9.94 7.33
C LYS A 15 1.78 9.15 6.56
N PRO A 16 0.58 8.95 7.13
CA PRO A 16 -0.49 8.17 6.50
C PRO A 16 -0.95 8.70 5.13
N GLU A 17 -0.80 9.99 4.86
CA GLU A 17 -1.10 10.61 3.58
C GLU A 17 -0.16 10.19 2.44
N GLU A 18 1.06 9.74 2.78
CA GLU A 18 2.05 9.27 1.81
C GLU A 18 1.88 7.79 1.45
N VAL A 19 0.98 7.08 2.13
CA VAL A 19 0.64 5.68 1.83
C VAL A 19 -0.06 5.57 0.47
N ARG A 20 0.57 4.86 -0.46
CA ARG A 20 0.03 4.50 -1.77
C ARG A 20 0.07 3.00 -1.95
N VAL A 21 -0.99 2.45 -2.53
CA VAL A 21 -1.04 1.04 -2.94
C VAL A 21 -1.40 1.03 -4.42
N ASP A 22 -0.61 0.33 -5.23
CA ASP A 22 -0.87 0.10 -6.65
C ASP A 22 -1.21 -1.38 -6.85
N GLU A 23 -2.17 -1.69 -7.72
CA GLU A 23 -2.54 -3.08 -8.04
C GLU A 23 -2.11 -3.38 -9.47
N VAL A 24 -1.41 -4.49 -9.67
CA VAL A 24 -0.93 -4.96 -10.97
C VAL A 24 -1.34 -6.41 -11.15
N ASP A 25 -2.01 -6.71 -12.26
CA ASP A 25 -2.26 -8.08 -12.70
C ASP A 25 -1.03 -8.58 -13.50
N ALA A 26 -0.37 -9.62 -12.98
CA ALA A 26 0.80 -10.23 -13.59
C ALA A 26 0.62 -11.75 -13.64
N ASP A 27 0.35 -12.28 -14.84
CA ASP A 27 0.27 -13.73 -15.11
C ASP A 27 -0.67 -14.49 -14.14
N GLY A 28 -1.86 -13.93 -13.87
CA GLY A 28 -2.85 -14.53 -12.97
C GLY A 28 -2.53 -14.36 -11.48
N THR A 29 -1.50 -13.57 -11.16
CA THR A 29 -1.18 -13.12 -9.81
C THR A 29 -1.55 -11.65 -9.67
N ILE A 30 -2.26 -11.32 -8.60
CA ILE A 30 -2.54 -9.93 -8.24
C ILE A 30 -1.42 -9.46 -7.32
N LEU A 31 -0.62 -8.50 -7.79
CA LEU A 31 0.43 -7.84 -7.01
C LEU A 31 -0.08 -6.51 -6.47
N GLU A 32 0.02 -6.32 -5.16
CA GLU A 32 -0.36 -5.07 -4.48
C GLU A 32 0.92 -4.40 -3.97
N GLU A 33 1.37 -3.36 -4.65
CA GLU A 33 2.61 -2.66 -4.36
C GLU A 33 2.34 -1.50 -3.39
N LEU A 34 2.73 -1.69 -2.13
CA LEU A 34 2.64 -0.68 -1.07
C LEU A 34 3.89 0.21 -1.04
N ARG A 35 3.69 1.52 -1.06
CA ARG A 35 4.73 2.54 -0.84
C ARG A 35 4.30 3.45 0.31
N VAL A 36 5.27 3.78 1.16
CA VAL A 36 5.13 4.70 2.30
C VAL A 36 6.21 5.78 2.20
N ALA A 37 6.23 6.74 3.12
CA ALA A 37 7.29 7.74 3.13
C ALA A 37 8.66 7.08 3.32
N GLN A 38 9.72 7.70 2.82
CA GLN A 38 11.07 7.10 2.89
C GLN A 38 11.59 6.96 4.34
N ASP A 39 11.11 7.83 5.22
CA ASP A 39 11.46 7.91 6.63
C ASP A 39 10.54 7.09 7.55
N ASP A 40 9.50 6.45 6.99
CA ASP A 40 8.61 5.50 7.67
C ASP A 40 9.12 4.05 7.65
#